data_AF-T1AC59-F1
#
_entry.id   AF-T1AC59-F1
#
_cell.length_a   1.000
_cell.length_b   1.000
_cell.length_c   1.000
_cell.angle_alpha   90.00
_cell.angle_beta   90.00
_cell.angle_gamma   90.00
#
_symmetry.space_group_name_H-M   'P 1'
#
loop_
_entity.id
_entity.type
_entity.pdbx_description
1 polymer ?
#
loop_
_entity_poly.entity_id
_entity_poly.type
_entity_poly.pdbx_seq_one_letter_code
_entity_poly.pdbx_strand_id
1 'polypeptide(L)'
;LYAFQQDDWRRLLAFSTAENAAVAVTTLGASLLFRAGGEHALAGLAWTVAVLHLSGHALAKGGMFLSADGVHATSGSYRLVQRGWLRRTSFLFGIGALFAAMSLAAMPPQIGFVTEWFTFQTVFQGFHLGTVGGRLTLALAGAGLALTAAVALATFVKAFGIGLLGEGPKARTVRSGPGYNAAVFILGLAVLGSAVGMPIWLHGLGEATLVQFGANAARAMTTGWLLVPLTDKFAFISPSLLVIVMPLLAILPLLLLLNGRRHAVRRAPVWYGGLREDPNRSATTALTFSNAMRTFYSFIYRPTLDTAREHRAVSYFVHKLAFEHSVADVFGPALFAPIRHVIWRLAGWLRALQSGDMNFYLGLIGILLIVILALTLR
;
A
#
# COMPACT_ATOMS: atom_id res chain seq x y z
N LEU A 1 -4.23 6.56 3.40
CA LEU A 1 -5.42 6.92 4.21
C LEU A 1 -6.53 5.87 4.12
N TYR A 2 -7.21 5.69 2.98
CA TYR A 2 -8.31 4.70 2.87
C TYR A 2 -7.93 3.25 3.22
N ALA A 3 -6.74 2.79 2.82
CA ALA A 3 -6.22 1.47 3.21
C ALA A 3 -6.22 1.27 4.73
N PHE A 4 -5.83 2.30 5.49
CA PHE A 4 -5.78 2.25 6.95
C PHE A 4 -7.17 2.09 7.58
N GLN A 5 -8.26 2.45 6.91
CA GLN A 5 -9.62 2.32 7.43
C GLN A 5 -10.27 0.97 7.10
N GLN A 6 -9.70 0.22 6.16
CA GLN A 6 -10.28 -1.05 5.73
C GLN A 6 -10.17 -2.13 6.83
N ASP A 7 -11.24 -2.89 7.00
CA ASP A 7 -11.35 -4.08 7.84
C ASP A 7 -11.28 -5.38 7.01
N ASP A 8 -11.05 -5.27 5.70
CA ASP A 8 -10.93 -6.37 4.76
C ASP A 8 -9.53 -6.40 4.13
N TRP A 9 -8.93 -7.59 4.08
CA TRP A 9 -7.57 -7.80 3.59
C TRP A 9 -7.41 -7.37 2.13
N ARG A 10 -8.32 -7.77 1.25
CA ARG A 10 -8.21 -7.48 -0.19
C ARG A 10 -8.41 -6.00 -0.45
N ARG A 11 -9.37 -5.37 0.22
CA ARG A 11 -9.60 -3.92 0.09
C ARG A 11 -8.41 -3.11 0.61
N LEU A 12 -7.89 -3.46 1.79
CA LEU A 12 -6.70 -2.82 2.37
C LEU A 12 -5.52 -2.91 1.40
N LEU A 13 -5.27 -4.10 0.85
CA LEU A 13 -4.19 -4.35 -0.09
C LEU A 13 -4.41 -3.61 -1.41
N ALA A 14 -5.62 -3.55 -1.95
CA ALA A 14 -5.91 -2.80 -3.17
C ALA A 14 -5.64 -1.29 -3.00
N PHE A 15 -6.10 -0.68 -1.92
CA PHE A 15 -5.84 0.74 -1.67
C PHE A 15 -4.37 1.06 -1.46
N SER A 16 -3.61 0.18 -0.80
CA SER A 16 -2.16 0.37 -0.66
C SER A 16 -1.40 0.10 -1.97
N THR A 17 -1.96 -0.65 -2.92
CA THR A 17 -1.39 -0.74 -4.28
C THR A 17 -1.53 0.60 -5.02
N ALA A 18 -2.67 1.29 -4.89
CA ALA A 18 -2.84 2.62 -5.47
C ALA A 18 -1.84 3.64 -4.90
N GLU A 19 -1.52 3.54 -3.61
CA GLU A 19 -0.52 4.39 -2.96
C GLU A 19 0.89 4.14 -3.50
N ASN A 20 1.35 2.88 -3.57
CA ASN A 20 2.68 2.58 -4.15
C ASN A 20 2.76 2.89 -5.66
N ALA A 21 1.65 2.76 -6.40
CA ALA A 21 1.60 3.24 -7.79
C ALA A 21 1.80 4.76 -7.87
N ALA A 22 1.24 5.53 -6.94
CA ALA A 22 1.47 6.96 -6.85
C ALA A 22 2.93 7.30 -6.49
N VAL A 23 3.59 6.51 -5.64
CA VAL A 23 5.03 6.63 -5.38
C VAL A 23 5.82 6.45 -6.68
N ALA A 24 5.58 5.36 -7.42
CA ALA A 24 6.27 5.11 -8.69
C ALA A 24 6.03 6.21 -9.73
N VAL A 25 4.79 6.67 -9.89
CA VAL A 25 4.45 7.78 -10.81
C VAL A 25 5.12 9.07 -10.38
N THR A 26 5.20 9.35 -9.08
CA THR A 26 5.89 10.54 -8.54
C THR A 26 7.37 10.48 -8.89
N THR A 27 8.03 9.33 -8.70
CA THR A 27 9.45 9.14 -9.01
C THR A 27 9.71 9.22 -10.53
N LEU A 28 8.83 8.66 -11.37
CA LEU A 28 8.89 8.85 -12.82
C LEU A 28 8.69 10.32 -13.23
N GLY A 29 7.78 11.04 -12.55
CA GLY A 29 7.61 12.47 -12.72
C GLY A 29 8.88 13.25 -12.40
N ALA A 30 9.57 12.89 -11.32
CA ALA A 30 10.89 13.46 -10.98
C ALA A 30 11.93 13.18 -12.07
N SER A 31 11.94 11.96 -12.64
CA SER A 31 12.81 11.62 -13.79
C SER A 31 12.59 12.56 -14.99
N LEU A 32 11.34 12.83 -15.32
CA LEU A 32 10.98 13.76 -16.40
C LEU A 32 11.41 15.20 -16.09
N LEU A 33 11.22 15.66 -14.85
CA LEU A 33 11.65 16.99 -14.41
C LEU A 33 13.17 17.16 -14.50
N PHE A 34 13.95 16.19 -14.01
CA PHE A 34 15.40 16.21 -14.12
C PHE A 34 15.86 16.17 -15.56
N ARG A 35 15.25 15.33 -16.40
CA ARG A 35 15.59 15.26 -17.83
C ARG A 35 15.31 16.58 -18.54
N ALA A 36 14.19 17.23 -18.25
CA ALA A 36 13.86 18.54 -18.80
C ALA A 36 14.81 19.65 -18.31
N GLY A 37 15.37 19.50 -17.10
CA GLY A 37 16.38 20.39 -16.54
C GLY A 37 17.81 20.13 -17.02
N GLY A 38 18.06 19.13 -17.89
CA GLY A 38 19.40 18.74 -18.33
C GLY A 38 20.16 17.82 -17.36
N GLU A 39 19.54 17.44 -16.24
CA GLU A 39 20.13 16.61 -15.19
C GLU A 39 19.98 15.12 -15.51
N HIS A 40 20.68 14.65 -16.55
CA HIS A 40 20.52 13.30 -17.09
C HIS A 40 20.83 12.17 -16.11
N ALA A 41 21.84 12.34 -15.25
CA ALA A 41 22.18 11.35 -14.23
C ALA A 41 21.08 11.23 -13.15
N LEU A 42 20.51 12.35 -12.71
CA LEU A 42 19.39 12.37 -11.77
C LEU A 42 18.10 11.82 -12.39
N ALA A 43 17.88 12.09 -13.68
CA ALA A 43 16.79 11.49 -14.43
C ALA A 43 16.90 9.97 -14.49
N GLY A 44 18.11 9.45 -14.76
CA GLY A 44 18.41 8.01 -14.75
C GLY A 44 18.21 7.38 -13.37
N LEU A 45 18.70 8.04 -12.30
CA LEU A 45 18.49 7.60 -10.92
C LEU A 45 16.99 7.49 -10.60
N ALA A 46 16.21 8.54 -10.86
CA ALA A 46 14.78 8.55 -10.60
C ALA A 46 14.04 7.43 -11.35
N TRP A 47 14.39 7.20 -12.62
CA TRP A 47 13.80 6.14 -13.42
C TRP A 47 14.13 4.75 -12.85
N THR A 48 15.40 4.50 -12.52
CA THR A 48 15.85 3.24 -11.92
C THR A 48 15.12 2.97 -10.60
N VAL A 49 14.97 3.99 -9.75
CA VAL A 49 14.26 3.88 -8.47
C VAL A 49 12.79 3.52 -8.68
N ALA A 50 12.11 4.12 -9.65
CA ALA A 50 10.72 3.79 -9.96
C ALA A 50 10.54 2.33 -10.40
N VAL A 51 11.42 1.83 -11.28
CA VAL A 51 11.40 0.43 -11.74
C VAL A 51 11.64 -0.52 -10.57
N LEU A 52 12.67 -0.26 -9.76
CA LEU A 52 12.99 -1.07 -8.59
C LEU A 52 11.84 -1.06 -7.56
N HIS A 53 11.20 0.09 -7.35
CA HIS A 53 10.05 0.22 -6.45
C HIS A 53 8.89 -0.66 -6.93
N LEU A 54 8.53 -0.61 -8.22
CA LEU A 54 7.48 -1.45 -8.80
C LEU A 54 7.80 -2.94 -8.68
N SER A 55 9.04 -3.36 -8.94
CA SER A 55 9.46 -4.76 -8.80
C SER A 55 9.41 -5.25 -7.35
N GLY A 56 9.97 -4.48 -6.41
CA GLY A 56 9.94 -4.81 -4.98
C GLY A 56 8.51 -4.83 -4.43
N HIS A 57 7.69 -3.88 -4.86
CA HIS A 57 6.27 -3.83 -4.53
C HIS A 57 5.51 -5.05 -5.02
N ALA A 58 5.72 -5.47 -6.27
CA ALA A 58 5.05 -6.64 -6.84
C ALA A 58 5.33 -7.91 -6.02
N LEU A 59 6.58 -8.13 -5.60
CA LEU A 59 6.97 -9.26 -4.74
C LEU A 59 6.28 -9.19 -3.37
N ALA A 60 6.39 -8.06 -2.69
CA ALA A 60 5.84 -7.89 -1.35
C ALA A 60 4.30 -7.96 -1.35
N LYS A 61 3.65 -7.37 -2.35
CA LYS A 61 2.20 -7.48 -2.55
C LYS A 61 1.76 -8.88 -2.85
N GLY A 62 2.44 -9.59 -3.75
CA GLY A 62 2.16 -10.99 -4.03
C GLY A 62 2.20 -11.82 -2.75
N GLY A 63 3.24 -11.63 -1.93
CA GLY A 63 3.36 -12.30 -0.63
C GLY A 63 2.20 -12.00 0.32
N MET A 64 1.75 -10.74 0.39
CA MET A 64 0.65 -10.34 1.27
C MET A 64 -0.73 -10.76 0.76
N PHE A 65 -0.98 -10.77 -0.55
CA PHE A 65 -2.22 -11.32 -1.12
C PHE A 65 -2.29 -12.84 -0.90
N LEU A 66 -1.20 -13.57 -1.12
CA LEU A 66 -1.15 -15.01 -0.82
C LEU A 66 -1.28 -15.30 0.69
N SER A 67 -0.77 -14.39 1.53
CA SER A 67 -1.00 -14.48 2.98
C SER A 67 -2.49 -14.33 3.32
N ALA A 68 -3.16 -13.33 2.72
CA ALA A 68 -4.60 -13.13 2.89
C ALA A 68 -5.41 -14.31 2.35
N ASP A 69 -5.04 -14.89 1.21
CA ASP A 69 -5.70 -16.06 0.62
C ASP A 69 -5.48 -17.32 1.48
N GLY A 70 -4.29 -17.50 2.06
CA GLY A 70 -4.03 -18.58 3.03
C GLY A 70 -4.89 -18.46 4.30
N VAL A 71 -5.09 -17.23 4.80
CA VAL A 71 -6.04 -16.96 5.89
C VAL A 71 -7.47 -17.20 5.46
N HIS A 72 -7.86 -16.79 4.25
CA HIS A 72 -9.20 -17.01 3.72
C HIS A 72 -9.53 -18.49 3.56
N ALA A 73 -8.61 -19.28 2.99
CA ALA A 73 -8.79 -20.72 2.78
C ALA A 73 -9.07 -21.49 4.08
N THR A 74 -8.61 -20.99 5.22
CA THR A 74 -8.82 -21.60 6.54
C THR A 74 -10.00 -20.99 7.31
N SER A 75 -10.34 -19.72 7.03
CA SER A 75 -11.33 -18.95 7.80
C SER A 75 -12.67 -18.73 7.10
N GLY A 76 -12.71 -18.88 5.78
CA GLY A 76 -13.83 -18.52 4.90
C GLY A 76 -14.04 -17.01 4.72
N SER A 77 -13.14 -16.15 5.21
CA SER A 77 -13.35 -14.69 5.20
C SER A 77 -12.06 -13.90 4.99
N TYR A 78 -12.16 -12.75 4.32
CA TYR A 78 -11.08 -11.76 4.19
C TYR A 78 -11.13 -10.67 5.27
N ARG A 79 -12.00 -10.81 6.29
CA ARG A 79 -12.06 -9.83 7.37
C ARG A 79 -10.79 -9.87 8.24
N LEU A 80 -10.21 -8.71 8.54
CA LEU A 80 -9.14 -8.54 9.52
C LEU A 80 -9.69 -8.68 10.93
N VAL A 81 -9.50 -9.87 11.51
CA VAL A 81 -9.89 -10.19 12.88
C VAL A 81 -8.79 -10.95 13.61
N GLN A 82 -8.67 -10.70 14.90
CA GLN A 82 -7.74 -11.40 15.77
C GLN A 82 -8.17 -12.87 15.95
N ARG A 83 -7.37 -13.81 15.44
CA ARG A 83 -7.63 -15.26 15.53
C ARG A 83 -6.38 -16.10 15.81
N GLY A 84 -5.23 -15.47 15.97
CA GLY A 84 -3.94 -16.10 16.26
C GLY A 84 -3.42 -16.88 15.06
N TRP A 85 -3.50 -16.31 13.86
CA TRP A 85 -3.20 -17.01 12.61
C TRP A 85 -1.78 -17.52 12.55
N LEU A 86 -0.80 -16.81 13.10
CA LEU A 86 0.59 -17.27 13.13
C LEU A 86 0.76 -18.62 13.86
N ARG A 87 -0.13 -18.96 14.81
CA ARG A 87 -0.14 -20.27 15.51
C ARG A 87 -0.85 -21.36 14.70
N ARG A 88 -1.60 -20.97 13.66
CA ARG A 88 -2.39 -21.86 12.78
C ARG A 88 -1.69 -22.10 11.43
N THR A 89 -0.66 -21.32 11.11
CA THR A 89 0.20 -21.46 9.93
C THR A 89 1.57 -22.01 10.31
N SER A 90 2.42 -22.29 9.33
CA SER A 90 3.83 -22.62 9.62
C SER A 90 4.61 -21.39 10.09
N PHE A 91 5.71 -21.62 10.79
CA PHE A 91 6.64 -20.55 11.16
C PHE A 91 7.23 -19.84 9.93
N LEU A 92 7.51 -20.59 8.86
CA LEU A 92 8.01 -20.06 7.59
C LEU A 92 7.01 -19.11 6.91
N PHE A 93 5.71 -19.44 6.94
CA PHE A 93 4.67 -18.54 6.48
C PHE A 93 4.72 -17.21 7.25
N GLY A 94 4.86 -17.28 8.58
CA GLY A 94 4.94 -16.10 9.43
C GLY A 94 6.14 -15.21 9.10
N ILE A 95 7.32 -15.80 8.86
CA ILE A 95 8.51 -15.06 8.41
C ILE A 95 8.26 -14.39 7.05
N GLY A 96 7.74 -15.15 6.07
CA GLY A 96 7.51 -14.63 4.73
C GLY A 96 6.52 -13.46 4.72
N ALA A 97 5.40 -13.62 5.44
CA ALA A 97 4.40 -12.57 5.62
C ALA A 97 4.97 -11.35 6.36
N LEU A 98 5.86 -11.56 7.34
CA LEU A 98 6.52 -10.47 8.07
C LEU A 98 7.43 -9.68 7.14
N PHE A 99 8.29 -10.34 6.34
CA PHE A 99 9.17 -9.65 5.39
C PHE A 99 8.39 -8.88 4.33
N ALA A 100 7.33 -9.48 3.79
CA ALA A 100 6.44 -8.80 2.85
C ALA A 100 5.74 -7.58 3.48
N ALA A 101 5.19 -7.72 4.70
CA ALA A 101 4.56 -6.62 5.43
C ALA A 101 5.57 -5.51 5.79
N MET A 102 6.77 -5.88 6.22
CA MET A 102 7.87 -4.95 6.49
C MET A 102 8.26 -4.17 5.24
N SER A 103 8.31 -4.83 4.08
CA SER A 103 8.61 -4.14 2.82
C SER A 103 7.54 -3.12 2.46
N LEU A 104 6.25 -3.46 2.58
CA LEU A 104 5.18 -2.50 2.30
C LEU A 104 5.03 -1.41 3.36
N ALA A 105 5.65 -1.60 4.53
CA ALA A 105 5.78 -0.61 5.59
C ALA A 105 7.08 0.20 5.49
N ALA A 106 7.87 0.00 4.44
CA ALA A 106 9.19 0.58 4.26
C ALA A 106 10.13 0.39 5.46
N MET A 107 10.07 -0.77 6.11
CA MET A 107 10.95 -1.10 7.23
C MET A 107 12.26 -1.75 6.76
N PRO A 108 13.42 -1.31 7.29
CA PRO A 108 14.69 -1.97 7.00
C PRO A 108 14.69 -3.41 7.54
N PRO A 109 15.38 -4.36 6.88
CA PRO A 109 16.27 -4.20 5.73
C PRO A 109 15.60 -4.50 4.37
N GLN A 110 14.27 -4.38 4.25
CA GLN A 110 13.52 -4.87 3.09
C GLN A 110 13.65 -3.97 1.85
N ILE A 111 13.34 -4.49 0.65
CA ILE A 111 13.46 -3.73 -0.61
C ILE A 111 12.55 -2.49 -0.64
N GLY A 112 11.39 -2.53 0.02
CA GLY A 112 10.54 -1.36 0.15
C GLY A 112 11.23 -0.20 0.86
N PHE A 113 11.99 -0.47 1.93
CA PHE A 113 12.81 0.54 2.59
C PHE A 113 13.88 1.10 1.64
N VAL A 114 14.58 0.24 0.92
CA VAL A 114 15.65 0.66 0.00
C VAL A 114 15.10 1.58 -1.10
N THR A 115 13.97 1.21 -1.70
CA THR A 115 13.37 1.95 -2.82
C THR A 115 12.70 3.25 -2.38
N GLU A 116 12.03 3.27 -1.22
CA GLU A 116 11.50 4.53 -0.65
C GLU A 116 12.60 5.45 -0.17
N TRP A 117 13.66 4.93 0.46
CA TRP A 117 14.82 5.75 0.82
C TRP A 117 15.42 6.42 -0.40
N PHE A 118 15.65 5.66 -1.48
CA PHE A 118 16.10 6.23 -2.74
C PHE A 118 15.09 7.20 -3.36
N THR A 119 13.78 6.98 -3.19
CA THR A 119 12.76 7.91 -3.67
C THR A 119 12.87 9.26 -2.94
N PHE A 120 13.05 9.26 -1.62
CA PHE A 120 13.34 10.48 -0.87
C PHE A 120 14.64 11.15 -1.33
N GLN A 121 15.72 10.37 -1.50
CA GLN A 121 16.97 10.92 -2.03
C GLN A 121 16.75 11.57 -3.39
N THR A 122 16.04 10.91 -4.30
CA THR A 122 15.69 11.42 -5.64
C THR A 122 14.98 12.78 -5.55
N VAL A 123 13.94 12.86 -4.71
CA VAL A 123 13.13 14.08 -4.56
C VAL A 123 13.94 15.21 -3.91
N PHE A 124 14.81 14.89 -2.95
CA PHE A 124 15.69 15.87 -2.31
C PHE A 124 16.72 16.46 -3.26
N GLN A 125 17.09 15.77 -4.34
CA GLN A 125 17.97 16.34 -5.37
C GLN A 125 17.32 17.47 -6.18
N GLY A 126 16.05 17.83 -5.90
CA GLY A 126 15.33 18.89 -6.58
C GLY A 126 16.02 20.27 -6.55
N PHE A 127 16.95 20.53 -5.63
CA PHE A 127 17.72 21.78 -5.62
C PHE A 127 18.61 21.98 -6.86
N HIS A 128 18.90 20.92 -7.63
CA HIS A 128 19.59 21.01 -8.92
C HIS A 128 18.72 21.60 -10.03
N LEU A 129 17.39 21.61 -9.86
CA LEU A 129 16.49 22.16 -10.88
C LEU A 129 16.60 23.69 -10.93
N GLY A 130 16.84 24.24 -12.13
CA GLY A 130 16.89 25.69 -12.35
C GLY A 130 15.57 26.41 -12.04
N THR A 131 14.41 25.75 -12.24
CA THR A 131 13.09 26.38 -12.12
C THR A 131 12.50 26.27 -10.71
N VAL A 132 11.93 27.38 -10.22
CA VAL A 132 11.22 27.41 -8.91
C VAL A 132 10.05 26.43 -8.92
N GLY A 133 9.30 26.34 -10.02
CA GLY A 133 8.19 25.40 -10.17
C GLY A 133 8.60 23.95 -9.99
N GLY A 134 9.73 23.52 -10.58
CA GLY A 134 10.25 22.16 -10.40
C GLY A 134 10.66 21.87 -8.95
N ARG A 135 11.35 22.82 -8.29
CA ARG A 135 11.75 22.70 -6.88
C ARG A 135 10.54 22.57 -5.95
N LEU A 136 9.54 23.43 -6.11
CA LEU A 136 8.31 23.39 -5.31
C LEU A 136 7.53 22.10 -5.55
N THR A 137 7.45 21.64 -6.79
CA THR A 137 6.75 20.39 -7.15
C THR A 137 7.40 19.20 -6.43
N LEU A 138 8.73 19.08 -6.47
CA LEU A 138 9.44 18.02 -5.77
C LEU A 138 9.33 18.15 -4.24
N ALA A 139 9.43 19.36 -3.69
CA ALA A 139 9.25 19.58 -2.25
C ALA A 139 7.86 19.13 -1.76
N LEU A 140 6.80 19.50 -2.48
CA LEU A 140 5.43 19.07 -2.16
C LEU A 140 5.25 17.55 -2.34
N ALA A 141 5.84 16.97 -3.39
CA ALA A 141 5.86 15.52 -3.59
C ALA A 141 6.54 14.81 -2.41
N GLY A 142 7.70 15.31 -1.94
CA GLY A 142 8.42 14.78 -0.79
C GLY A 142 7.60 14.83 0.50
N ALA A 143 6.90 15.94 0.75
CA ALA A 143 5.99 16.06 1.89
C ALA A 143 4.82 15.05 1.81
N GLY A 144 4.24 14.87 0.61
CA GLY A 144 3.22 13.87 0.35
C GLY A 144 3.71 12.45 0.61
N LEU A 145 4.89 12.10 0.10
CA LEU A 145 5.54 10.79 0.32
C LEU A 145 5.83 10.53 1.80
N ALA A 146 6.30 11.52 2.55
CA ALA A 146 6.54 11.40 3.98
C ALA A 146 5.24 11.08 4.75
N LEU A 147 4.14 11.74 4.38
CA LEU A 147 2.83 11.47 4.96
C LEU A 147 2.33 10.06 4.60
N THR A 148 2.48 9.63 3.35
CA THR A 148 2.02 8.28 2.93
C THR A 148 2.83 7.18 3.58
N ALA A 149 4.15 7.32 3.70
CA ALA A 149 5.04 6.36 4.36
C ALA A 149 4.63 6.13 5.83
N ALA A 150 4.35 7.20 6.59
CA ALA A 150 3.89 7.08 7.97
C ALA A 150 2.55 6.32 8.10
N VAL A 151 1.61 6.58 7.19
CA VAL A 151 0.31 5.88 7.16
C VAL A 151 0.48 4.43 6.68
N ALA A 152 1.39 4.16 5.75
CA ALA A 152 1.71 2.82 5.27
C ALA A 152 2.25 1.95 6.41
N LEU A 153 3.20 2.47 7.18
CA LEU A 153 3.70 1.81 8.39
C LEU A 153 2.57 1.42 9.34
N ALA A 154 1.71 2.38 9.72
CA ALA A 154 0.57 2.10 10.60
C ALA A 154 -0.40 1.07 9.99
N THR A 155 -0.62 1.11 8.68
CA THR A 155 -1.50 0.18 7.95
C THR A 155 -0.99 -1.25 7.99
N PHE A 156 0.31 -1.46 7.77
CA PHE A 156 0.89 -2.80 7.77
C PHE A 156 1.19 -3.32 9.17
N VAL A 157 1.45 -2.45 10.15
CA VAL A 157 1.41 -2.81 11.58
C VAL A 157 0.02 -3.31 11.96
N LYS A 158 -1.06 -2.63 11.51
CA LYS A 158 -2.43 -3.09 11.72
C LYS A 158 -2.70 -4.43 11.03
N ALA A 159 -2.32 -4.55 9.75
CA ALA A 159 -2.57 -5.76 8.97
C ALA A 159 -1.85 -6.99 9.55
N PHE A 160 -0.58 -6.85 9.91
CA PHE A 160 0.18 -7.94 10.52
C PHE A 160 -0.25 -8.19 11.98
N GLY A 161 -0.43 -7.13 12.77
CA GLY A 161 -0.79 -7.21 14.18
C GLY A 161 -2.18 -7.81 14.41
N ILE A 162 -3.22 -7.18 13.87
CA ILE A 162 -4.60 -7.67 14.04
C ILE A 162 -4.85 -8.89 13.16
N GLY A 163 -4.35 -8.86 11.93
CA GLY A 163 -4.65 -9.86 10.92
C GLY A 163 -3.84 -11.15 11.04
N LEU A 164 -2.69 -11.18 11.73
CA LEU A 164 -1.87 -12.40 11.89
C LEU A 164 -1.47 -12.73 13.33
N LEU A 165 -1.06 -11.73 14.13
CA LEU A 165 -0.54 -11.95 15.49
C LEU A 165 -1.63 -12.07 16.57
N GLY A 166 -2.68 -11.25 16.51
CA GLY A 166 -3.65 -11.08 17.59
C GLY A 166 -4.34 -12.39 17.99
N GLU A 167 -4.48 -12.66 19.29
CA GLU A 167 -5.14 -13.88 19.79
C GLU A 167 -6.67 -13.82 19.60
N GLY A 168 -7.29 -14.98 19.45
CA GLY A 168 -8.75 -15.08 19.32
C GLY A 168 -9.28 -16.40 19.85
N PRO A 169 -10.61 -16.62 19.82
CA PRO A 169 -11.24 -17.79 20.41
C PRO A 169 -10.65 -19.10 19.88
N LYS A 170 -10.56 -20.09 20.78
CA LYS A 170 -10.11 -21.45 20.46
C LYS A 170 -11.12 -22.08 19.49
N ALA A 171 -10.82 -22.01 18.20
CA ALA A 171 -11.61 -22.64 17.14
C ALA A 171 -10.83 -23.80 16.55
N ARG A 172 -11.55 -24.76 15.96
CA ARG A 172 -10.98 -25.97 15.36
C ARG A 172 -9.92 -25.58 14.31
N THR A 173 -8.76 -26.21 14.40
CA THR A 173 -7.56 -25.89 13.62
C THR A 173 -7.70 -26.38 12.18
N VAL A 174 -8.03 -25.48 11.25
CA VAL A 174 -7.75 -25.69 9.83
C VAL A 174 -6.42 -25.01 9.55
N ARG A 175 -5.40 -25.81 9.18
CA ARG A 175 -4.08 -25.31 8.84
C ARG A 175 -4.06 -24.84 7.39
N SER A 176 -3.30 -23.79 7.10
CA SER A 176 -3.05 -23.37 5.73
C SER A 176 -2.36 -24.49 4.94
N GLY A 177 -2.73 -24.64 3.66
CA GLY A 177 -2.12 -25.62 2.78
C GLY A 177 -0.62 -25.38 2.59
N PRO A 178 0.19 -26.43 2.37
CA PRO A 178 1.64 -26.32 2.23
C PRO A 178 2.07 -25.40 1.06
N GLY A 179 1.27 -25.33 -0.01
CA GLY A 179 1.53 -24.44 -1.15
C GLY A 179 1.55 -22.95 -0.76
N TYR A 180 0.57 -22.48 0.01
CA TYR A 180 0.56 -21.10 0.51
C TYR A 180 1.76 -20.82 1.43
N ASN A 181 2.09 -21.77 2.31
CA ASN A 181 3.22 -21.64 3.22
C ASN A 181 4.55 -21.46 2.47
N ALA A 182 4.79 -22.29 1.45
CA ALA A 182 5.98 -22.22 0.62
C ALA A 182 6.00 -20.92 -0.20
N ALA A 183 4.90 -20.58 -0.87
CA ALA A 183 4.83 -19.39 -1.73
C ALA A 183 5.05 -18.09 -0.95
N VAL A 184 4.40 -17.93 0.21
CA VAL A 184 4.58 -16.75 1.07
C VAL A 184 6.00 -16.67 1.60
N PHE A 185 6.59 -17.80 2.00
CA PHE A 185 7.98 -17.83 2.46
C PHE A 185 8.97 -17.45 1.36
N ILE A 186 8.83 -18.04 0.17
CA ILE A 186 9.70 -17.77 -0.99
C ILE A 186 9.60 -16.29 -1.40
N LEU A 187 8.38 -15.74 -1.48
CA LEU A 187 8.21 -14.33 -1.82
C LEU A 187 8.79 -13.40 -0.74
N GLY A 188 8.60 -13.71 0.54
CA GLY A 188 9.22 -12.94 1.61
C GLY A 188 10.75 -12.99 1.59
N LEU A 189 11.33 -14.16 1.28
CA LEU A 189 12.78 -14.28 1.06
C LEU A 189 13.25 -13.53 -0.19
N ALA A 190 12.46 -13.53 -1.27
CA ALA A 190 12.77 -12.78 -2.48
C ALA A 190 12.79 -11.27 -2.20
N VAL A 191 11.83 -10.76 -1.42
CA VAL A 191 11.79 -9.35 -0.98
C VAL A 191 13.08 -8.96 -0.23
N LEU A 192 13.54 -9.80 0.70
CA LEU A 192 14.78 -9.57 1.44
C LEU A 192 16.02 -9.71 0.53
N GLY A 193 16.06 -10.75 -0.30
CA GLY A 193 17.14 -11.03 -1.22
C GLY A 193 17.32 -9.94 -2.28
N SER A 194 16.23 -9.34 -2.76
CA SER A 194 16.29 -8.19 -3.67
C SER A 194 16.88 -6.95 -3.00
N ALA A 195 16.66 -6.76 -1.70
CA ALA A 195 17.27 -5.66 -0.94
C ALA A 195 18.78 -5.86 -0.75
N VAL A 196 19.18 -7.05 -0.29
CA VAL A 196 20.60 -7.40 -0.05
C VAL A 196 21.38 -7.44 -1.36
N GLY A 197 20.78 -7.98 -2.42
CA GLY A 197 21.37 -8.06 -3.75
C GLY A 197 21.34 -6.76 -4.55
N MET A 198 20.80 -5.66 -3.99
CA MET A 198 20.64 -4.39 -4.70
C MET A 198 21.90 -3.91 -5.44
N PRO A 199 23.12 -4.00 -4.87
CA PRO A 199 24.33 -3.62 -5.61
C PRO A 199 24.50 -4.41 -6.93
N ILE A 200 24.20 -5.70 -6.92
CA ILE A 200 24.31 -6.56 -8.10
C ILE A 200 23.24 -6.19 -9.15
N TRP A 201 21.99 -5.99 -8.70
CA TRP A 201 20.89 -5.61 -9.58
C TRP A 201 21.14 -4.27 -10.28
N LEU A 202 21.67 -3.29 -9.54
CA LEU A 202 22.02 -1.97 -10.07
C LEU A 202 23.14 -2.03 -11.12
N HIS A 203 24.15 -2.89 -10.91
CA HIS A 203 25.19 -3.11 -11.92
C HIS A 203 24.62 -3.65 -13.25
N GLY A 204 23.64 -4.56 -13.17
CA GLY A 204 22.94 -5.10 -14.35
C GLY A 204 22.07 -4.08 -15.07
N LEU A 205 21.53 -3.08 -14.37
CA LEU A 205 20.74 -1.99 -14.96
C LEU A 205 21.59 -0.85 -15.55
N GLY A 206 22.91 -0.90 -15.36
CA GLY A 206 23.82 0.16 -15.78
C GLY A 206 23.72 0.51 -17.26
N GLU A 207 23.76 -0.50 -18.14
CA GLU A 207 23.68 -0.31 -19.59
C GLU A 207 22.35 0.31 -20.01
N ALA A 208 21.23 -0.11 -19.41
CA ALA A 208 19.91 0.46 -19.69
C ALA A 208 19.87 1.96 -19.37
N THR A 209 20.44 2.37 -18.23
CA THR A 209 20.52 3.81 -17.89
C THR A 209 21.45 4.59 -18.80
N LEU A 210 22.59 4.00 -19.19
CA LEU A 210 23.53 4.62 -20.11
C LEU A 210 22.90 4.88 -21.49
N VAL A 211 22.20 3.88 -22.04
CA VAL A 211 21.53 4.01 -23.34
C VAL A 211 20.38 5.01 -23.28
N GLN A 212 19.56 4.97 -22.22
CA GLN A 212 18.34 5.78 -22.14
C GLN A 212 18.60 7.25 -21.76
N PHE A 213 19.65 7.51 -20.98
CA PHE A 213 19.92 8.84 -20.41
C PHE A 213 21.31 9.39 -20.74
N GLY A 214 22.20 8.63 -21.39
CA GLY A 214 23.58 9.05 -21.67
C GLY A 214 24.48 9.05 -20.43
N ALA A 215 23.97 8.59 -19.27
CA ALA A 215 24.71 8.53 -18.02
C ALA A 215 24.43 7.18 -17.33
N ASN A 216 25.49 6.55 -16.81
CA ASN A 216 25.37 5.26 -16.12
C ASN A 216 24.93 5.46 -14.66
N ALA A 217 23.73 6.03 -14.49
CA ALA A 217 23.18 6.38 -13.18
C ALA A 217 23.04 5.16 -12.26
N ALA A 218 22.60 4.01 -12.79
CA ALA A 218 22.41 2.82 -11.97
C ALA A 218 23.74 2.28 -11.39
N ARG A 219 24.84 2.29 -12.15
CA ARG A 219 26.17 1.95 -11.57
C ARG A 219 26.67 3.00 -10.59
N ALA A 220 26.38 4.28 -10.83
CA ALA A 220 26.74 5.34 -9.90
C ALA A 220 25.93 5.30 -8.58
N MET A 221 24.89 4.47 -8.50
CA MET A 221 24.12 4.27 -7.27
C MET A 221 24.78 3.29 -6.27
N THR A 222 25.97 2.77 -6.59
CA THR A 222 26.71 1.84 -5.73
C THR A 222 28.14 2.31 -5.50
N THR A 223 28.66 2.06 -4.30
CA THR A 223 30.09 2.17 -4.00
C THR A 223 30.50 0.93 -3.21
N GLY A 224 30.96 -0.09 -3.93
CA GLY A 224 31.10 -1.45 -3.39
C GLY A 224 29.75 -2.01 -2.96
N TRP A 225 29.59 -2.30 -1.66
CA TRP A 225 28.34 -2.79 -1.06
C TRP A 225 27.47 -1.69 -0.44
N LEU A 226 27.87 -0.42 -0.60
CA LEU A 226 27.08 0.74 -0.19
C LEU A 226 26.16 1.16 -1.33
N LEU A 227 24.94 1.56 -0.99
CA LEU A 227 24.00 2.22 -1.87
C LEU A 227 24.09 3.73 -1.61
N VAL A 228 24.26 4.50 -2.68
CA VAL A 228 24.51 5.94 -2.64
C VAL A 228 23.66 6.64 -3.72
N PRO A 229 23.17 7.87 -3.50
CA PRO A 229 22.43 8.60 -4.51
C PRO A 229 23.40 9.36 -5.43
N LEU A 230 24.10 8.63 -6.32
CA LEU A 230 25.17 9.11 -7.23
C LEU A 230 26.48 9.53 -6.55
N THR A 231 26.47 9.85 -5.26
CA THR A 231 27.67 10.17 -4.47
C THR A 231 27.54 9.68 -3.03
N ASP A 232 28.65 9.23 -2.46
CA ASP A 232 28.79 8.74 -1.08
C ASP A 232 28.92 9.84 -0.02
N LYS A 233 29.03 11.12 -0.42
CA LYS A 233 29.34 12.22 0.49
C LYS A 233 28.22 12.64 1.43
N PHE A 234 26.96 12.45 1.02
CA PHE A 234 25.80 13.00 1.75
C PHE A 234 25.01 11.94 2.50
N ALA A 235 24.66 10.84 1.82
CA ALA A 235 23.84 9.80 2.40
C ALA A 235 24.18 8.45 1.77
N PHE A 236 24.28 7.42 2.60
CA PHE A 236 24.52 6.05 2.15
C PHE A 236 23.78 5.08 3.06
N ILE A 237 23.41 3.92 2.50
CA ILE A 237 22.86 2.79 3.26
C ILE A 237 23.53 1.50 2.78
N SER A 238 23.55 0.49 3.66
CA SER A 238 24.00 -0.86 3.29
C SER A 238 22.94 -1.87 3.72
N PRO A 239 22.08 -2.32 2.80
CA PRO A 239 21.05 -3.32 3.13
C PRO A 239 21.65 -4.61 3.69
N SER A 240 22.81 -5.04 3.18
CA SER A 240 23.53 -6.22 3.67
C SER A 240 23.96 -6.05 5.14
N LEU A 241 24.49 -4.88 5.52
CA LEU A 241 24.79 -4.59 6.92
C LEU A 241 23.52 -4.44 7.77
N LEU A 242 22.44 -3.87 7.25
CA LEU A 242 21.17 -3.76 7.99
C LEU A 242 20.59 -5.14 8.35
N VAL A 243 20.76 -6.16 7.51
CA VAL A 243 20.38 -7.55 7.85
C VAL A 243 21.14 -8.08 9.06
N ILE A 244 22.38 -7.63 9.29
CA ILE A 244 23.22 -8.04 10.41
C ILE A 244 22.92 -7.17 11.65
N VAL A 245 22.91 -5.86 11.47
CA VAL A 245 22.78 -4.88 12.55
C VAL A 245 21.39 -4.90 13.18
N MET A 246 20.31 -5.06 12.40
CA MET A 246 18.95 -5.04 12.95
C MET A 246 18.70 -6.17 13.97
N PRO A 247 19.05 -7.44 13.69
CA PRO A 247 19.02 -8.50 14.70
C PRO A 247 19.93 -8.21 15.89
N LEU A 248 21.14 -7.69 15.69
CA LEU A 248 22.05 -7.36 16.79
C LEU A 248 21.45 -6.30 17.73
N LEU A 249 20.84 -5.24 17.17
CA LEU A 249 20.14 -4.23 17.95
C LEU A 249 18.91 -4.80 18.68
N ALA A 250 18.26 -5.82 18.11
CA ALA A 250 17.17 -6.53 18.76
C ALA A 250 17.61 -7.45 19.90
N ILE A 251 18.90 -7.84 19.99
CA ILE A 251 19.42 -8.68 21.08
C ILE A 251 19.22 -7.97 22.43
N LEU A 252 19.50 -6.68 22.55
CA LEU A 252 19.37 -5.95 23.82
C LEU A 252 17.93 -5.99 24.38
N PRO A 253 16.87 -5.56 23.65
CA PRO A 253 15.50 -5.68 24.15
C PRO A 253 15.09 -7.13 24.39
N LEU A 254 15.56 -8.09 23.58
CA LEU A 254 15.32 -9.51 23.83
C LEU A 254 15.96 -10.00 25.13
N LEU A 255 17.20 -9.60 25.43
CA LEU A 255 17.89 -9.90 26.68
C LEU A 255 17.19 -9.26 27.87
N LEU A 256 16.70 -8.01 27.75
CA LEU A 256 15.90 -7.37 28.78
C LEU A 256 14.60 -8.14 29.05
N LEU A 257 13.92 -8.60 27.99
CA LEU A 257 12.73 -9.45 28.11
C LEU A 257 13.03 -10.81 28.75
N LEU A 258 14.16 -11.43 28.41
CA LEU A 258 14.61 -12.70 29.00
C LEU A 258 15.02 -12.52 30.46
N ASN A 259 15.66 -11.41 30.82
CA ASN A 259 16.00 -11.07 32.20
C ASN A 259 14.73 -10.86 33.05
N GLY A 260 13.68 -10.27 32.46
CA GLY A 260 12.35 -10.18 33.09
C GLY A 260 11.72 -11.54 33.43
N ARG A 261 12.10 -12.63 32.73
CA ARG A 261 11.65 -13.99 33.03
C ARG A 261 12.32 -14.61 34.28
N ARG A 262 13.31 -13.93 34.88
CA ARG A 262 13.88 -14.35 36.17
C ARG A 262 12.88 -14.23 37.32
N HIS A 263 11.85 -13.40 37.15
CA HIS A 263 10.72 -13.35 38.06
C HIS A 263 9.67 -14.39 37.65
N ALA A 264 9.08 -15.07 38.64
CA ALA A 264 7.99 -16.01 38.38
C ALA A 264 6.86 -15.29 37.62
N VAL A 265 6.64 -15.68 36.36
CA VAL A 265 5.60 -15.09 35.51
C VAL A 265 4.24 -15.54 36.04
N ARG A 266 3.53 -14.63 36.72
CA ARG A 266 2.15 -14.88 37.17
C ARG A 266 1.24 -14.90 35.95
N ARG A 267 0.72 -16.08 35.60
CA ARG A 267 -0.38 -16.22 34.64
C ARG A 267 -1.68 -15.86 35.35
N ALA A 268 -2.28 -14.74 34.96
CA ALA A 268 -3.59 -14.31 35.43
C ALA A 268 -4.54 -14.17 34.22
N PRO A 269 -5.86 -14.26 34.43
CA PRO A 269 -6.83 -13.88 33.41
C PRO A 269 -6.56 -12.45 32.90
N VAL A 270 -6.84 -12.21 31.63
CA VAL A 270 -6.72 -10.87 31.04
C VAL A 270 -7.67 -9.92 31.77
N TRP A 271 -7.25 -8.68 32.02
CA TRP A 271 -8.11 -7.69 32.67
C TRP A 271 -9.12 -7.10 31.68
N TYR A 272 -10.42 -7.31 31.93
CA TYR A 272 -11.53 -6.81 31.10
C TYR A 272 -12.11 -5.49 31.63
N GLY A 273 -11.34 -4.68 32.35
CA GLY A 273 -11.84 -3.40 32.87
C GLY A 273 -12.94 -3.55 33.92
N GLY A 274 -12.97 -4.66 34.67
CA GLY A 274 -14.04 -4.99 35.61
C GLY A 274 -15.28 -5.64 34.99
N LEU A 275 -15.30 -5.86 33.67
CA LEU A 275 -16.37 -6.61 32.99
C LEU A 275 -16.13 -8.12 33.07
N ARG A 276 -17.19 -8.90 32.78
CA ARG A 276 -17.08 -10.36 32.61
C ARG A 276 -16.14 -10.67 31.44
N GLU A 277 -15.37 -11.74 31.57
CA GLU A 277 -14.47 -12.21 30.54
C GLU A 277 -15.25 -12.58 29.26
N ASP A 278 -15.04 -11.80 28.20
CA ASP A 278 -15.56 -12.06 26.86
C ASP A 278 -14.52 -11.61 25.82
N PRO A 279 -13.61 -12.52 25.39
CA PRO A 279 -12.57 -12.22 24.42
C PRO A 279 -13.10 -11.69 23.08
N ASN A 280 -14.33 -12.05 22.70
CA ASN A 280 -14.90 -11.61 21.43
C ASN A 280 -15.36 -10.16 21.48
N ARG A 281 -15.85 -9.70 22.65
CA ARG A 281 -16.27 -8.31 22.86
C ARG A 281 -15.11 -7.37 23.15
N SER A 282 -14.06 -7.85 23.81
CA SER A 282 -12.91 -7.02 24.20
C SER A 282 -11.80 -6.95 23.13
N ALA A 283 -11.83 -7.82 22.12
CA ALA A 283 -10.81 -7.88 21.09
C ALA A 283 -10.74 -6.56 20.31
N THR A 284 -9.52 -6.03 20.14
CA THR A 284 -9.28 -4.86 19.31
C THR A 284 -9.59 -5.19 17.85
N THR A 285 -10.61 -4.54 17.30
CA THR A 285 -10.99 -4.66 15.89
C THR A 285 -10.13 -3.76 15.01
N ALA A 286 -10.08 -4.07 13.71
CA ALA A 286 -9.44 -3.22 12.72
C ALA A 286 -10.02 -1.80 12.71
N LEU A 287 -11.31 -1.65 13.02
CA LEU A 287 -11.98 -0.35 13.11
C LEU A 287 -11.54 0.43 14.36
N THR A 288 -11.53 -0.20 15.53
CA THR A 288 -11.12 0.47 16.78
C THR A 288 -9.67 0.92 16.73
N PHE A 289 -8.79 0.13 16.09
CA PHE A 289 -7.40 0.51 15.87
C PHE A 289 -7.26 1.76 15.00
N SER A 290 -8.15 1.92 14.01
CA SER A 290 -8.10 3.03 13.07
C SER A 290 -8.90 4.26 13.50
N ASN A 291 -9.59 4.19 14.64
CA ASN A 291 -10.56 5.20 15.07
C ASN A 291 -9.93 6.56 15.37
N ALA A 292 -8.74 6.59 16.00
CA ALA A 292 -8.04 7.85 16.28
C ALA A 292 -7.77 8.64 14.98
N MET A 293 -7.26 7.93 13.96
CA MET A 293 -6.98 8.51 12.65
C MET A 293 -8.27 8.91 11.91
N ARG A 294 -9.35 8.12 12.07
CA ARG A 294 -10.67 8.44 11.49
C ARG A 294 -11.26 9.71 12.09
N THR A 295 -11.06 9.92 13.38
CA THR A 295 -11.54 11.10 14.12
C THR A 295 -10.77 12.35 13.71
N PHE A 296 -9.44 12.26 13.72
CA PHE A 296 -8.56 13.38 13.35
C PHE A 296 -8.75 13.81 11.89
N TYR A 297 -8.84 12.85 10.95
CA TYR A 297 -9.08 13.12 9.53
C TYR A 297 -10.55 13.00 9.12
N SER A 298 -11.47 13.32 10.02
CA SER A 298 -12.92 13.25 9.75
C SER A 298 -13.36 14.13 8.58
N PHE A 299 -12.66 15.24 8.33
CA PHE A 299 -12.87 16.12 7.17
C PHE A 299 -12.59 15.42 5.83
N ILE A 300 -11.66 14.46 5.81
CA ILE A 300 -11.34 13.64 4.63
C ILE A 300 -12.28 12.45 4.53
N TYR A 301 -12.43 11.70 5.63
CA TYR A 301 -13.15 10.42 5.62
C TYR A 301 -14.67 10.55 5.65
N ARG A 302 -15.21 11.72 6.05
CA ARG A 302 -16.65 11.98 6.22
C ARG A 302 -17.38 10.79 6.85
N PRO A 303 -16.98 10.38 8.07
CA PRO A 303 -17.53 9.18 8.68
C PRO A 303 -19.03 9.35 8.93
N THR A 304 -19.87 8.55 8.27
CA THR A 304 -21.29 8.46 8.63
C THR A 304 -21.46 7.55 9.83
N LEU A 305 -22.29 7.98 10.77
CA LEU A 305 -22.71 7.22 11.94
C LEU A 305 -24.17 6.83 11.72
N ASP A 306 -24.42 5.79 10.91
CA ASP A 306 -25.76 5.23 10.82
C ASP A 306 -25.99 4.38 12.06
N THR A 307 -26.65 4.98 13.05
CA THR A 307 -27.11 4.29 14.25
C THR A 307 -28.52 3.79 13.98
N ALA A 308 -28.64 2.60 13.38
CA ALA A 308 -29.92 1.92 13.31
C ALA A 308 -30.28 1.42 14.71
N ARG A 309 -31.23 2.11 15.36
CA ARG A 309 -31.80 1.71 16.66
C ARG A 309 -33.02 0.82 16.39
N GLU A 310 -32.85 -0.50 16.48
CA GLU A 310 -34.00 -1.41 16.52
C GLU A 310 -34.65 -1.32 17.91
N HIS A 311 -35.83 -0.69 17.97
CA HIS A 311 -36.66 -0.65 19.17
C HIS A 311 -37.69 -1.79 19.14
N ARG A 312 -37.72 -2.65 20.17
CA ARG A 312 -38.88 -3.51 20.45
C ARG A 312 -39.56 -3.03 21.74
N ALA A 313 -40.81 -2.61 21.59
CA ALA A 313 -41.81 -2.29 22.61
C ALA A 313 -41.56 -1.11 23.58
N VAL A 314 -40.34 -0.75 23.98
CA VAL A 314 -40.11 0.41 24.88
C VAL A 314 -38.88 1.21 24.45
N SER A 315 -39.04 2.53 24.28
CA SER A 315 -38.04 3.45 23.69
C SER A 315 -36.70 3.52 24.44
N TYR A 316 -36.67 3.12 25.72
CA TYR A 316 -35.53 3.32 26.62
C TYR A 316 -34.54 2.15 26.71
N PHE A 317 -34.83 0.98 26.15
CA PHE A 317 -33.91 -0.17 26.18
C PHE A 317 -33.33 -0.47 24.79
N VAL A 318 -32.11 0.02 24.54
CA VAL A 318 -31.37 -0.27 23.31
C VAL A 318 -30.74 -1.67 23.41
N HIS A 319 -31.32 -2.65 22.72
CA HIS A 319 -30.88 -4.05 22.81
C HIS A 319 -29.78 -4.40 21.80
N LYS A 320 -29.69 -3.65 20.69
CA LYS A 320 -28.70 -3.85 19.64
C LYS A 320 -28.42 -2.51 18.97
N LEU A 321 -27.20 -2.00 19.13
CA LEU A 321 -26.69 -0.95 18.24
C LEU A 321 -25.97 -1.64 17.09
N ALA A 322 -26.62 -1.67 15.93
CA ALA A 322 -25.92 -1.96 14.69
C ALA A 322 -25.28 -0.66 14.22
N PHE A 323 -23.97 -0.53 14.44
CA PHE A 323 -23.20 0.55 13.86
C PHE A 323 -22.73 0.10 12.48
N GLU A 324 -23.38 0.59 11.42
CA GLU A 324 -22.81 0.51 10.08
C GLU A 324 -21.93 1.74 9.85
N HIS A 325 -20.62 1.49 9.79
CA HIS A 325 -19.63 2.52 9.55
C HIS A 325 -19.09 2.38 8.13
N SER A 326 -19.69 3.08 7.18
CA SER A 326 -19.07 3.26 5.88
C SER A 326 -18.10 4.45 5.93
N VAL A 327 -17.05 4.38 5.11
CA VAL A 327 -16.30 5.56 4.69
C VAL A 327 -16.94 5.93 3.36
N ALA A 328 -17.50 7.14 3.24
CA ALA A 328 -18.00 7.59 1.95
C ALA A 328 -16.79 7.85 1.03
N ASP A 329 -16.65 7.05 -0.03
CA ASP A 329 -15.59 7.23 -1.01
C ASP A 329 -15.71 8.62 -1.64
N VAL A 330 -14.85 9.59 -1.31
CA VAL A 330 -14.97 10.98 -1.79
C VAL A 330 -15.11 11.04 -3.32
N PHE A 331 -14.34 10.23 -4.04
CA PHE A 331 -14.33 10.20 -5.50
C PHE A 331 -15.60 9.58 -6.11
N GLY A 332 -16.29 8.68 -5.41
CA GLY A 332 -17.52 8.04 -5.91
C GLY A 332 -18.60 9.07 -6.22
N PRO A 333 -19.11 9.81 -5.22
CA PRO A 333 -20.09 10.87 -5.42
C PRO A 333 -19.52 12.12 -6.11
N ALA A 334 -18.28 12.53 -5.82
CA ALA A 334 -17.77 13.80 -6.32
C ALA A 334 -17.26 13.74 -7.77
N LEU A 335 -16.69 12.60 -8.20
CA LEU A 335 -16.10 12.46 -9.54
C LEU A 335 -16.90 11.49 -10.42
N PHE A 336 -17.16 10.28 -9.94
CA PHE A 336 -17.79 9.24 -10.77
C PHE A 336 -19.30 9.45 -10.97
N ALA A 337 -20.01 9.92 -9.95
CA ALA A 337 -21.43 10.19 -10.07
C ALA A 337 -21.74 11.25 -11.14
N PRO A 338 -21.12 12.45 -11.17
CA PRO A 338 -21.41 13.42 -12.23
C PRO A 338 -21.04 12.91 -13.62
N ILE A 339 -19.90 12.22 -13.77
CA ILE A 339 -19.51 11.61 -15.05
C ILE A 339 -20.56 10.61 -15.52
N ARG A 340 -21.01 9.72 -14.62
CA ARG A 340 -22.07 8.76 -14.90
C ARG A 340 -23.36 9.46 -15.33
N HIS A 341 -23.76 10.54 -14.66
CA HIS A 341 -24.95 11.31 -15.05
C HIS A 341 -24.80 11.91 -16.45
N VAL A 342 -23.63 12.45 -16.81
CA VAL A 342 -23.37 12.96 -18.17
C VAL A 342 -23.45 11.84 -19.20
N ILE A 343 -22.81 10.69 -18.94
CA ILE A 343 -22.87 9.53 -19.84
C ILE A 343 -24.31 9.06 -20.04
N TRP A 344 -25.10 8.93 -18.97
CA TRP A 344 -26.50 8.53 -19.08
C TRP A 344 -27.36 9.56 -19.82
N ARG A 345 -27.09 10.85 -19.66
CA ARG A 345 -27.75 11.90 -20.43
C ARG A 345 -27.43 11.80 -21.91
N LEU A 346 -26.15 11.62 -22.26
CA LEU A 346 -25.72 11.43 -23.65
C LEU A 346 -26.30 10.16 -24.25
N ALA A 347 -26.31 9.06 -23.50
CA ALA A 347 -26.91 7.79 -23.92
C ALA A 347 -28.43 7.94 -24.14
N GLY A 348 -29.12 8.68 -23.26
CA GLY A 348 -30.54 8.98 -23.43
C GLY A 348 -30.80 9.83 -24.68
N TRP A 349 -29.97 10.84 -24.94
CA TRP A 349 -30.05 11.66 -26.15
C TRP A 349 -29.78 10.84 -27.43
N LEU A 350 -28.74 10.00 -27.44
CA LEU A 350 -28.44 9.09 -28.55
C LEU A 350 -29.55 8.05 -28.78
N ARG A 351 -30.20 7.57 -27.71
CA ARG A 351 -31.35 6.67 -27.82
C ARG A 351 -32.54 7.35 -28.47
N ALA A 352 -32.72 8.66 -28.28
CA ALA A 352 -33.79 9.41 -28.95
C ALA A 352 -33.60 9.53 -30.46
N LEU A 353 -32.35 9.45 -30.96
CA LEU A 353 -32.06 9.36 -32.40
C LEU A 353 -32.50 8.01 -33.00
N GLN A 354 -32.70 6.98 -32.19
CA GLN A 354 -33.26 5.70 -32.63
C GLN A 354 -34.79 5.70 -32.52
N SER A 355 -35.43 6.69 -33.15
CA SER A 355 -36.88 6.92 -33.09
C SER A 355 -37.73 5.86 -33.78
N GLY A 356 -37.11 5.02 -34.63
CA GLY A 356 -37.80 4.01 -35.44
C GLY A 356 -38.40 4.57 -36.73
N ASP A 357 -38.31 5.88 -36.98
CA ASP A 357 -38.80 6.52 -38.20
C ASP A 357 -37.78 6.39 -39.35
N MET A 358 -38.19 5.71 -40.42
CA MET A 358 -37.35 5.47 -41.59
C MET A 358 -36.97 6.76 -42.34
N ASN A 359 -37.84 7.77 -42.34
CA ASN A 359 -37.57 9.05 -43.00
C ASN A 359 -36.47 9.83 -42.26
N PHE A 360 -36.47 9.75 -40.93
CA PHE A 360 -35.43 10.35 -40.10
C PHE A 360 -34.05 9.71 -40.36
N TYR A 361 -34.00 8.37 -40.49
CA TYR A 361 -32.77 7.66 -40.81
C TYR A 361 -32.24 8.01 -42.21
N LEU A 362 -33.11 8.13 -43.21
CA LEU A 362 -32.72 8.55 -44.57
C LEU A 362 -32.14 9.97 -44.56
N GLY A 363 -32.74 10.90 -43.79
CA GLY A 363 -32.21 12.24 -43.59
C GLY A 363 -30.82 12.25 -42.94
N LEU A 364 -30.61 11.44 -41.90
CA LEU A 364 -29.29 11.24 -41.26
C LEU A 364 -28.24 10.73 -42.24
N ILE A 365 -28.57 9.74 -43.07
CA ILE A 365 -27.66 9.19 -44.10
C ILE A 365 -27.32 10.25 -45.15
N GLY A 366 -28.30 11.03 -45.60
CA GLY A 366 -28.08 12.12 -46.56
C GLY A 366 -27.16 13.21 -46.00
N ILE A 367 -27.38 13.62 -44.74
CA ILE A 367 -26.50 14.58 -44.05
C ILE A 367 -25.08 14.01 -43.92
N LEU A 368 -24.95 12.74 -43.51
CA LEU A 368 -23.66 12.08 -43.37
C LEU A 368 -22.91 12.03 -44.71
N LEU A 369 -23.61 11.75 -45.81
CA LEU A 369 -23.03 11.74 -47.16
C LEU A 369 -22.50 13.12 -47.55
N ILE A 370 -23.27 14.20 -47.29
CA ILE A 370 -22.83 15.59 -47.55
C ILE A 370 -21.58 15.91 -46.73
N VAL A 371 -21.56 15.55 -45.44
CA VAL A 371 -20.42 15.78 -44.55
C VAL A 371 -19.17 15.05 -45.03
N ILE A 372 -19.29 13.78 -45.41
CA ILE A 372 -18.17 13.00 -45.96
C ILE A 372 -17.64 13.65 -47.23
N LEU A 373 -18.53 14.00 -48.17
CA LEU A 373 -18.15 14.62 -49.44
C LEU A 373 -17.40 15.94 -49.20
N ALA A 374 -17.92 16.79 -48.31
CA ALA A 374 -17.32 18.07 -47.95
C ALA A 374 -15.96 17.95 -47.26
N LEU A 375 -15.75 16.89 -46.46
CA LEU A 375 -14.46 16.59 -45.83
C LEU A 375 -13.43 16.04 -46.82
N THR A 376 -13.87 15.26 -47.82
CA THR A 376 -12.99 14.71 -48.87
C THR A 376 -12.68 15.67 -50.01
N LEU A 377 -13.48 16.73 -50.17
CA LEU A 377 -13.27 17.81 -51.14
C LEU A 377 -12.38 18.95 -50.59
N ARG A 378 -11.84 18.79 -49.37
CA ARG A 378 -10.67 19.51 -48.86
C ARG A 378 -9.43 18.66 -49.06
#